data_AF-A0A1G7WDF0-F1
#
_entry.id   AF-A0A1G7WDF0-F1
#
_cell.length_a   1.000
_cell.length_b   1.000
_cell.length_c   1.000
_cell.angle_alpha   90.00
_cell.angle_beta   90.00
_cell.angle_gamma   90.00
#
_symmetry.space_group_name_H-M   'P 1'
#
loop_
_entity.id
_entity.type
_entity.pdbx_description
1 polymer ?
#
loop_
_entity_poly.entity_id
_entity_poly.type
_entity_poly.pdbx_seq_one_letter_code
_entity_poly.pdbx_strand_id
1 'polypeptide(L)'
;MMSDLEQANALAGARVFWSQWDGYLADGQAGAALRADCDRRGIPFETVHTSGHAGPSDLKRLAAAVAAKRLIPIHIFERLRFPELFSNVELANDGEWIGV
;
A
#
# COMPACT_ATOMS: atom_id res chain seq x y z
N MET A 1 -4.81 24.22 -3.67
CA MET A 1 -4.96 23.36 -4.87
C MET A 1 -6.38 23.41 -5.43
N MET A 2 -7.39 22.78 -4.80
CA MET A 2 -8.74 22.76 -5.42
C MET A 2 -9.36 24.16 -5.53
N SER A 3 -9.18 25.00 -4.51
CA SER A 3 -9.56 26.42 -4.54
C SER A 3 -9.00 27.17 -5.75
N ASP A 4 -7.77 26.84 -6.13
CA ASP A 4 -7.03 27.55 -7.18
C ASP A 4 -7.55 27.10 -8.56
N LEU A 5 -7.85 25.80 -8.71
CA LEU A 5 -8.49 25.25 -9.91
C LEU A 5 -9.92 25.77 -10.10
N GLU A 6 -10.66 25.96 -9.00
CA GLU A 6 -11.99 26.56 -8.99
C GLU A 6 -11.94 28.03 -9.41
N GLN A 7 -11.02 28.81 -8.85
CA GLN A 7 -10.80 30.22 -9.26
C GLN A 7 -10.39 30.34 -10.73
N ALA A 8 -9.64 29.37 -11.25
CA ALA A 8 -9.26 29.32 -12.66
C ALA A 8 -10.38 28.81 -13.60
N ASN A 9 -11.57 28.46 -13.06
CA ASN A 9 -12.67 27.83 -13.79
C ASN A 9 -12.24 26.54 -14.55
N ALA A 10 -11.30 25.80 -13.96
CA ALA A 10 -10.64 24.64 -14.58
C ALA A 10 -11.23 23.29 -14.14
N LEU A 11 -12.39 23.30 -13.46
CA LEU A 11 -13.04 22.08 -12.94
C LEU A 11 -14.09 21.48 -13.89
N ALA A 12 -14.52 22.23 -14.91
CA ALA A 12 -15.51 21.74 -15.86
C ALA A 12 -14.97 20.54 -16.65
N GLY A 13 -15.59 19.37 -16.49
CA GLY A 13 -15.15 18.12 -17.12
C GLY A 13 -13.86 17.51 -16.54
N ALA A 14 -13.40 18.00 -15.39
CA ALA A 14 -12.19 17.49 -14.75
C ALA A 14 -12.37 16.04 -14.24
N ARG A 15 -11.24 15.35 -14.08
CA ARG A 15 -11.13 14.01 -13.49
C ARG A 15 -9.86 13.92 -12.66
N VAL A 16 -9.93 13.20 -11.54
CA VAL A 16 -8.77 12.90 -10.70
C VAL A 16 -8.31 11.46 -10.93
N PHE A 17 -7.00 11.31 -11.15
CA PHE A 17 -6.32 10.01 -11.13
C PHE A 17 -5.43 9.93 -9.89
N TRP A 18 -5.76 9.02 -8.99
CA TRP A 18 -4.97 8.73 -7.80
C TRP A 18 -3.99 7.60 -8.08
N SER A 19 -2.73 7.96 -8.32
CA SER A 19 -1.66 7.00 -8.60
C SER A 19 -0.86 6.56 -7.37
N GLN A 20 -1.31 6.97 -6.17
CA GLN A 20 -0.68 6.61 -4.90
C GLN A 20 -1.36 5.39 -4.27
N TRP A 21 -0.80 4.90 -3.16
CA TRP A 21 -1.40 3.79 -2.43
C TRP A 21 -2.79 4.16 -1.90
N ASP A 22 -3.77 3.27 -2.07
CA ASP A 22 -5.16 3.50 -1.62
C ASP A 22 -5.29 3.56 -0.10
N GLY A 23 -4.33 3.02 0.65
CA GLY A 23 -4.31 3.14 2.11
C GLY A 23 -4.32 4.59 2.59
N TYR A 24 -3.81 5.52 1.78
CA TYR A 24 -3.83 6.96 2.07
C TYR A 24 -5.18 7.64 1.79
N LEU A 25 -6.19 6.90 1.31
CA LEU A 25 -7.57 7.35 1.17
C LEU A 25 -8.43 6.98 2.39
N ALA A 26 -7.90 6.21 3.34
CA ALA A 26 -8.60 5.85 4.57
C ALA A 26 -8.86 7.07 5.47
N ASP A 27 -9.87 6.97 6.35
CA ASP A 27 -10.23 8.04 7.28
C ASP A 27 -9.04 8.51 8.11
N GLY A 28 -8.90 9.84 8.24
CA GLY A 28 -7.78 10.47 8.93
C GLY A 28 -6.49 10.59 8.10
N GLN A 29 -6.45 10.05 6.88
CA GLN A 29 -5.33 10.24 5.96
C GLN A 29 -5.52 11.45 5.06
N ALA A 30 -4.41 12.00 4.54
CA ALA A 30 -4.42 13.21 3.72
C ALA A 30 -5.25 13.06 2.43
N GLY A 31 -5.34 11.86 1.85
CA GLY A 31 -6.10 11.61 0.63
C GLY A 31 -7.62 11.57 0.83
N ALA A 32 -8.11 11.30 2.05
CA ALA A 32 -9.53 11.22 2.33
C ALA A 32 -10.26 12.55 2.07
N ALA A 33 -9.64 13.67 2.44
CA ALA A 33 -10.21 15.00 2.22
C ALA A 33 -10.35 15.33 0.72
N LEU A 34 -9.37 14.95 -0.10
CA LEU A 34 -9.43 15.13 -1.56
C LEU A 34 -10.55 14.28 -2.17
N ARG A 35 -10.68 13.02 -1.73
CA ARG A 35 -11.73 12.13 -2.22
C ARG A 35 -13.12 12.68 -1.90
N ALA A 36 -13.35 13.10 -0.66
CA ALA A 36 -14.61 13.69 -0.24
C ALA A 36 -14.93 15.00 -0.99
N ASP A 37 -13.93 15.83 -1.28
CA ASP A 37 -14.10 17.06 -2.05
C ASP A 37 -14.48 16.77 -3.52
N CYS A 38 -13.87 15.75 -4.14
CA CYS A 38 -14.23 15.29 -5.48
C CYS A 38 -15.67 14.75 -5.52
N ASP A 39 -16.04 13.91 -4.54
CA ASP A 39 -17.38 13.33 -4.43
C ASP A 39 -18.44 14.43 -4.28
N ARG A 40 -18.21 15.43 -3.41
CA ARG A 40 -19.12 16.58 -3.22
C ARG A 40 -19.31 17.41 -4.50
N ARG A 41 -18.29 17.50 -5.34
CA ARG A 41 -18.27 18.28 -6.57
C ARG A 41 -18.69 17.48 -7.80
N GLY A 42 -18.96 16.18 -7.66
CA GLY A 42 -19.26 15.29 -8.79
C GLY A 42 -18.08 15.09 -9.74
N ILE A 43 -16.84 15.28 -9.26
CA ILE A 43 -15.62 15.06 -10.04
C ILE A 43 -15.28 13.57 -10.00
N PRO A 44 -15.21 12.86 -11.14
CA PRO A 44 -14.81 11.47 -11.17
C PRO A 44 -13.41 11.25 -10.58
N PHE A 45 -13.28 10.23 -9.75
CA PHE A 45 -12.04 9.87 -9.06
C PHE A 45 -11.70 8.41 -9.35
N GLU A 46 -10.56 8.17 -10.00
CA GLU A 46 -10.10 6.83 -10.33
C GLU A 46 -8.76 6.56 -9.66
N THR A 47 -8.64 5.42 -8.97
CA THR A 47 -7.34 4.92 -8.54
C THR A 47 -6.68 4.20 -9.71
N VAL A 48 -5.44 4.58 -10.00
CA VAL A 48 -4.56 3.90 -10.96
C VAL A 48 -3.21 3.67 -10.30
N HIS A 49 -3.15 2.70 -9.40
CA HIS A 49 -1.96 2.38 -8.62
C HIS A 49 -1.44 0.97 -8.95
N THR A 50 -0.13 0.82 -9.02
CA THR A 50 0.56 -0.48 -9.08
C THR A 50 1.52 -0.56 -7.90
N SER A 51 1.45 -1.65 -7.15
CA SER A 51 2.32 -1.88 -5.99
C SER A 51 3.79 -2.01 -6.41
N GLY A 52 4.70 -1.44 -5.62
CA GLY A 52 6.15 -1.66 -5.75
C GLY A 52 6.67 -2.90 -5.01
N HIS A 53 5.82 -3.61 -4.25
CA HIS A 53 6.20 -4.79 -3.48
C HIS A 53 5.86 -6.10 -4.22
N ALA A 54 6.72 -7.11 -4.04
CA ALA A 54 6.48 -8.45 -4.58
C ALA A 54 5.21 -9.08 -3.98
N GLY A 55 4.38 -9.66 -4.84
CA GLY A 55 3.22 -10.45 -4.42
C GLY A 55 3.61 -11.82 -3.84
N PRO A 56 2.66 -12.57 -3.26
CA PRO A 56 2.95 -13.85 -2.61
C PRO A 56 3.61 -14.90 -3.51
N SER A 57 3.28 -14.94 -4.81
CA SER A 57 3.89 -15.85 -5.78
C SER A 57 5.37 -15.55 -6.01
N ASP A 58 5.72 -14.27 -6.16
CA ASP A 58 7.11 -13.84 -6.32
C ASP A 58 7.92 -14.01 -5.03
N LEU A 59 7.31 -13.76 -3.87
CA LEU A 59 7.95 -14.05 -2.59
C LEU A 59 8.27 -15.54 -2.42
N LYS A 60 7.34 -16.43 -2.81
CA LYS A 60 7.58 -17.89 -2.83
C LYS A 60 8.72 -18.27 -3.77
N ARG A 61 8.75 -17.69 -4.97
CA ARG A 61 9.82 -17.92 -5.94
C ARG A 61 11.18 -17.44 -5.41
N LEU A 62 11.23 -16.28 -4.78
CA LEU A 62 12.43 -15.73 -4.15
C LEU A 62 12.92 -16.63 -3.00
N ALA A 63 12.02 -17.01 -2.08
CA ALA A 63 12.38 -17.85 -0.94
C ALA A 63 12.93 -19.22 -1.38
N ALA A 64 12.32 -19.83 -2.39
CA ALA A 64 12.79 -21.09 -2.97
C ALA A 64 14.18 -20.95 -3.61
N ALA A 65 14.44 -19.87 -4.34
CA ALA A 65 15.72 -19.62 -4.98
C ALA A 65 16.85 -19.33 -3.97
N VAL A 66 16.54 -18.63 -2.88
CA VAL A 66 17.51 -18.34 -1.81
C VAL A 66 17.78 -19.57 -0.94
N ALA A 67 16.76 -20.42 -0.74
CA ALA A 67 16.84 -21.64 0.09
C ALA A 67 17.42 -21.39 1.49
N ALA A 68 17.06 -20.25 2.10
CA ALA A 68 17.51 -19.89 3.44
C ALA A 68 17.07 -20.95 4.47
N LYS A 69 17.91 -21.19 5.49
CA LYS A 69 17.54 -22.10 6.59
C LYS A 69 16.34 -21.59 7.39
N ARG A 70 16.23 -20.26 7.52
CA ARG A 70 15.18 -19.56 8.27
C ARG A 70 14.70 -18.35 7.48
N LEU A 71 13.40 -18.10 7.48
CA LEU A 71 12.75 -16.95 6.86
C LEU A 71 12.18 -16.05 7.96
N ILE A 72 12.63 -14.81 8.04
CA ILE A 72 12.15 -13.85 9.04
C ILE A 72 11.37 -12.74 8.32
N PRO A 73 10.04 -12.67 8.46
CA PRO A 73 9.24 -11.63 7.82
C PRO A 73 9.42 -10.31 8.57
N ILE A 74 9.96 -9.31 7.88
CA ILE A 74 10.12 -7.93 8.36
C ILE A 74 9.41 -6.96 7.44
N HIS A 75 9.18 -5.73 7.92
CA HIS A 75 8.55 -4.65 7.15
C HIS A 75 7.19 -5.03 6.53
N ILE A 76 6.38 -5.76 7.31
CA ILE A 76 5.04 -6.20 6.94
C ILE A 76 4.13 -6.19 8.16
N PHE A 77 2.90 -5.70 7.99
CA PHE A 77 1.91 -5.67 9.06
C PHE A 77 1.40 -7.08 9.42
N GLU A 78 1.19 -7.92 8.40
CA GLU A 78 0.58 -9.26 8.53
C GLU A 78 1.61 -10.37 8.72
N ARG A 79 2.70 -10.12 9.46
CA ARG A 79 3.79 -11.10 9.64
C ARG A 79 3.31 -12.45 10.20
N LEU A 80 2.24 -12.44 11.00
CA LEU A 80 1.66 -13.63 11.62
C LEU A 80 1.05 -14.62 10.60
N ARG A 81 0.78 -14.16 9.37
CA ARG A 81 0.25 -15.01 8.28
C ARG A 81 1.34 -15.70 7.47
N PHE A 82 2.62 -15.33 7.64
CA PHE A 82 3.72 -15.94 6.89
C PHE A 82 3.89 -17.45 7.12
N PRO A 83 3.66 -18.01 8.33
CA PRO A 83 3.67 -19.45 8.53
C PRO A 83 2.65 -20.22 7.67
N GLU A 84 1.59 -19.56 7.16
CA GLU A 84 0.65 -20.17 6.20
C GLU A 84 1.25 -20.26 4.78
N LEU A 85 2.28 -19.47 4.49
CA LEU A 85 2.88 -19.34 3.16
C LEU A 85 4.24 -20.05 3.03
N PHE A 86 4.97 -20.21 4.13
CA PHE A 86 6.33 -20.76 4.17
C PHE A 86 6.52 -21.69 5.37
N SER A 87 7.33 -22.74 5.21
CA SER A 87 7.50 -23.77 6.24
C SER A 87 8.60 -23.48 7.28
N ASN A 88 9.49 -22.52 7.01
CA ASN A 88 10.68 -22.24 7.82
C ASN A 88 10.68 -20.81 8.39
N VAL A 89 9.50 -20.33 8.80
CA VAL A 89 9.33 -18.99 9.33
C VAL A 89 9.80 -18.91 10.78
N GLU A 90 10.65 -17.93 11.08
CA GLU A 90 10.96 -17.51 12.44
C GLU A 90 10.44 -16.08 12.63
N LEU A 91 9.56 -15.88 13.61
CA LEU A 91 9.00 -14.57 13.92
C LEU A 91 9.86 -13.89 14.96
N ALA A 92 10.19 -12.61 14.74
CA ALA A 92 10.84 -11.76 15.72
C ALA A 92 10.04 -10.48 15.96
N ASN A 93 10.12 -9.96 17.17
CA ASN A 93 9.58 -8.67 17.57
C ASN A 93 10.65 -7.58 17.48
N ASP A 94 10.22 -6.32 17.49
CA ASP A 94 11.15 -5.20 17.50
C ASP A 94 12.05 -5.25 18.75
N GLY A 95 13.36 -5.17 18.53
CA GLY A 95 14.37 -5.26 19.58
C GLY A 95 14.73 -6.68 20.02
N GLU A 96 14.13 -7.72 19.43
CA GLU A 96 14.44 -9.11 19.73
C GLU A 96 15.72 -9.57 18.99
N TRP A 97 16.62 -10.24 19.72
CA TRP A 97 17.84 -10.82 19.16
C TRP A 97 17.58 -12.26 18.72
N ILE A 98 17.94 -12.56 17.46
CA ILE A 98 17.88 -13.92 16.92
C ILE A 98 19.28 -14.54 16.99
N GLY A 99 19.38 -15.71 17.63
CA GLY A 99 20.62 -16.48 17.70
C GLY A 99 21.07 -16.97 16.32
N VAL A 100 22.38 -17.04 16.08
CA VAL A 100 22.97 -17.45 14.78
C VAL A 100 23.18 -18.95 14.72
#